data_AF-C6Q0C2-F1
#
_entry.id   AF-C6Q0C2-F1
#
_cell.length_a   1.000
_cell.length_b   1.000
_cell.length_c   1.000
_cell.angle_alpha   90.00
_cell.angle_beta   90.00
_cell.angle_gamma   90.00
#
_symmetry.space_group_name_H-M   'P 1'
#
loop_
_entity.id
_entity.type
_entity.pdbx_description
1 polymer ?
#
loop_
_entity_poly.entity_id
_entity_poly.type
_entity_poly.pdbx_seq_one_letter_code
_entity_poly.pdbx_strand_id
1 'polypeptide(L)' 'MKKFKKFYIEITNVCNLYCDFCPRTQRSPEFMKMETFSKILDQIKMHTDYIYFHVKGEPFFASRNR' A
#
# COMPACT_ATOMS: atom_id res chain seq x y z
N MET A 1 12.21 21.79 7.71
CA MET A 1 10.93 21.56 7.00
C MET A 1 10.03 20.69 7.88
N LYS A 2 8.73 20.96 7.93
CA LYS A 2 7.79 20.11 8.68
C LYS A 2 7.58 18.80 7.91
N LYS A 3 7.87 17.66 8.53
CA LYS A 3 7.61 16.34 7.95
C LYS A 3 6.09 16.06 7.93
N PHE A 4 5.65 15.25 6.98
CA PHE A 4 4.32 14.65 7.04
C PHE A 4 4.28 13.63 8.18
N LYS A 5 3.08 13.44 8.76
CA LYS A 5 2.91 12.47 9.87
C LYS A 5 3.13 11.03 9.43
N LYS A 6 2.63 10.66 8.25
CA LYS A 6 2.75 9.32 7.65
C LYS A 6 2.36 9.34 6.17
N PHE A 7 2.85 8.36 5.43
CA PHE A 7 2.39 8.06 4.07
C PHE A 7 1.71 6.70 4.03
N TYR A 8 0.60 6.61 3.32
CA TYR A 8 -0.05 5.35 2.98
C TYR A 8 0.35 4.95 1.57
N ILE A 9 0.87 3.73 1.41
CA ILE A 9 1.24 3.14 0.12
C ILE A 9 0.41 1.87 -0.04
N GLU A 10 -0.57 1.90 -0.94
CA GLU A 10 -1.36 0.71 -1.27
C GLU A 10 -0.54 -0.20 -2.19
N ILE A 11 0.24 -1.11 -1.61
CA ILE A 11 1.08 -2.06 -2.37
C ILE A 11 0.27 -3.16 -3.07
N THR A 12 -0.96 -3.38 -2.65
CA THR A 12 -1.96 -4.18 -3.35
C THR A 12 -3.37 -3.72 -2.95
N ASN A 13 -4.33 -3.87 -3.86
CA ASN A 13 -5.75 -3.69 -3.57
C ASN A 13 -6.50 -5.02 -3.37
N VAL A 14 -5.78 -6.14 -3.35
CA VAL A 14 -6.34 -7.49 -3.17
C VAL A 14 -6.40 -7.82 -1.69
N CYS A 15 -7.52 -8.37 -1.23
CA CYS A 15 -7.71 -8.86 0.12
C CYS A 15 -8.32 -10.26 0.05
N ASN A 16 -7.86 -11.17 0.91
CA ASN A 16 -8.36 -12.54 1.02
C ASN A 16 -9.53 -12.69 2.00
N LEU A 17 -10.05 -11.58 2.53
CA LEU A 17 -11.20 -11.54 3.44
C LEU A 17 -12.37 -10.79 2.81
N TYR A 18 -13.57 -11.08 3.32
CA TYR A 18 -14.82 -10.48 2.84
C TYR A 18 -15.59 -9.78 3.98
N CYS A 19 -14.91 -8.99 4.81
CA CYS A 19 -15.50 -8.37 6.00
C CYS A 19 -16.74 -7.49 5.68
N ASP A 20 -17.81 -7.62 6.47
CA ASP A 20 -19.08 -6.90 6.24
C ASP A 20 -18.97 -5.37 6.37
N PHE A 21 -18.03 -4.90 7.17
CA PHE A 21 -17.77 -3.46 7.38
C PHE A 21 -16.81 -2.87 6.33
N CYS A 22 -16.18 -3.69 5.49
CA CYS A 22 -15.17 -3.22 4.54
C CYS A 22 -15.84 -2.70 3.25
N PRO A 23 -15.56 -1.46 2.82
CA PRO A 23 -16.15 -0.91 1.60
C PRO A 23 -15.70 -1.71 0.37
N ARG A 24 -16.67 -2.23 -0.38
CA ARG A 24 -16.40 -2.97 -1.62
C ARG A 24 -15.82 -2.06 -2.69
N THR A 25 -14.98 -2.63 -3.55
CA THR A 25 -14.31 -1.95 -4.66
C THR A 25 -14.52 -2.74 -5.94
N GLN A 26 -14.75 -2.05 -7.05
CA GLN A 26 -14.82 -2.64 -8.40
C GLN A 26 -13.49 -2.51 -9.16
N ARG A 27 -12.43 -1.99 -8.51
CA ARG A 27 -11.10 -1.86 -9.09
C ARG A 27 -10.54 -3.23 -9.47
N SER A 28 -9.84 -3.29 -10.61
CA SER A 28 -9.11 -4.48 -11.02
C SER A 28 -8.04 -4.86 -9.98
N PRO A 29 -7.88 -6.16 -9.65
CA PRO A 29 -6.81 -6.64 -8.80
C PRO A 29 -5.44 -6.17 -9.27
N GLU A 30 -4.65 -5.59 -8.36
CA GLU A 30 -3.33 -5.06 -8.69
C GLU A 30 -2.32 -5.33 -7.57
N PHE A 31 -1.08 -5.58 -8.00
CA PHE A 31 0.10 -5.71 -7.16
C PHE A 31 1.15 -4.72 -7.63
N MET A 32 1.63 -3.89 -6.72
CA MET A 32 2.66 -2.91 -7.02
C MET A 32 3.97 -3.63 -7.37
N LYS A 33 4.58 -3.24 -8.50
CA LYS A 33 5.90 -3.72 -8.89
C LYS A 33 6.99 -3.20 -7.93
N MET A 34 8.02 -4.00 -7.70
CA MET A 34 9.14 -3.64 -6.82
C MET A 34 9.88 -2.39 -7.30
N GLU A 35 10.00 -2.17 -8.61
CA GLU A 35 10.66 -0.99 -9.17
C GLU A 35 9.88 0.29 -8.84
N THR A 36 8.55 0.22 -8.93
CA THR A 36 7.66 1.33 -8.56
C THR A 36 7.75 1.61 -7.06
N PHE A 37 7.74 0.56 -6.24
CA PHE A 37 7.86 0.69 -4.79
C PHE A 37 9.19 1.37 -4.41
N SER A 38 10.31 0.92 -4.99
CA SER A 38 11.64 1.52 -4.75
C SER A 38 11.67 3.00 -5.11
N LYS A 39 11.14 3.37 -6.29
CA LYS A 39 11.03 4.78 -6.73
C LYS A 39 10.21 5.64 -5.76
N ILE A 40 9.11 5.11 -5.20
CA ILE A 40 8.30 5.82 -4.21
C ILE A 40 9.11 6.06 -2.93
N LEU A 41 9.82 5.05 -2.43
CA LEU A 41 10.64 5.18 -1.22
C LEU A 41 11.72 6.26 -1.37
N ASP A 42 12.39 6.31 -2.52
CA ASP A 42 13.39 7.34 -2.80
C ASP A 42 12.80 8.76 -2.78
N GLN A 43 11.57 8.92 -3.28
CA GLN A 43 10.88 10.21 -3.31
C GLN A 43 10.42 10.66 -1.92
N ILE A 44 10.00 9.73 -1.04
CA ILE A 44 9.39 10.10 0.25
C ILE A 44 10.34 10.03 1.45
N LYS A 45 11.55 9.47 1.30
CA LYS A 45 12.48 9.18 2.42
C LYS A 45 12.80 10.38 3.34
N MET A 46 12.84 11.60 2.79
CA MET A 46 13.14 12.81 3.57
C MET A 46 11.89 13.49 4.13
N HIS A 47 10.70 12.96 3.85
CA HIS A 47 9.42 13.65 4.06
C HIS A 47 8.58 13.06 5.19
N THR A 48 8.90 11.86 5.68
CA THR A 48 8.15 11.17 6.76
C THR A 48 9.07 10.23 7.53
N ASP A 49 8.72 9.95 8.78
CA ASP A 49 9.32 8.86 9.58
C ASP A 49 8.43 7.61 9.61
N TYR A 50 7.23 7.69 9.03
CA TYR A 50 6.22 6.63 9.10
C TYR A 50 5.64 6.29 7.72
N ILE A 51 5.58 4.99 7.41
CA ILE A 51 5.02 4.44 6.17
C ILE A 51 4.07 3.29 6.52
N TYR A 52 2.89 3.28 5.91
CA TYR A 52 1.81 2.33 6.14
C TYR A 52 1.46 1.65 4.81
N PHE A 53 1.39 0.32 4.77
CA PHE A 53 1.24 -0.44 3.52
C PHE A 53 -0.19 -0.88 3.18
N HIS A 54 -1.19 -0.43 3.95
CA HIS A 54 -2.59 -0.81 3.77
C HIS A 54 -3.46 0.38 3.39
N VAL A 55 -4.44 0.14 2.51
CA VAL A 55 -5.56 1.05 2.26
C VAL A 55 -6.84 0.23 2.09
N LYS A 56 -7.05 -0.42 0.94
CA LYS A 56 -8.19 -1.34 0.70
C LYS A 56 -7.73 -2.71 0.17
N GLY A 57 -6.54 -3.14 0.56
CA GLY A 57 -6.00 -4.47 0.30
C GLY A 57 -5.27 -5.02 1.53
N GLU A 58 -4.95 -6.31 1.49
CA GLU A 58 -4.21 -7.02 2.53
C GLU A 58 -2.71 -6.99 2.22
N PRO A 59 -1.88 -6.25 2.98
CA PRO A 59 -0.45 -6.08 2.66
C PRO A 59 0.33 -7.39 2.62
N PHE A 60 0.01 -8.35 3.49
CA PHE A 60 0.70 -9.65 3.51
C PHE A 60 0.30 -10.57 2.36
N PHE A 61 -0.75 -10.23 1.60
CA PHE A 61 -1.10 -10.95 0.38
C PHE A 61 -0.12 -10.62 -0.76
N ALA A 62 0.41 -9.39 -0.80
CA ALA A 62 1.37 -8.96 -1.81
C ALA A 62 2.69 -9.75 -1.76
N SER A 63 3.11 -10.26 -0.60
CA SER A 63 4.34 -11.07 -0.47
C SER A 63 4.18 -12.52 -0.92
N ARG A 64 2.94 -13.00 -1.11
CA ARG A 64 2.65 -14.40 -1.49
C ARG A 64 2.61 -14.64 -3.00
N ASN A 65 2.61 -13.57 -3.81
CA ASN A 65 2.62 -13.63 -5.27
C ASN A 65 4.01 -13.32 -5.88
N ARG A 66 5.09 -13.67 -5.17
CA ARG A 66 6.44 -13.70 -5.77
C ARG A 66 6.67 -15.04 -6.47
#